data_AF-A0A397A9K8-F1
#
_entry.id   AF-A0A397A9K8-F1
#
_cell.length_a   1.000
_cell.length_b   1.000
_cell.length_c   1.000
_cell.angle_alpha   90.00
_cell.angle_beta   90.00
_cell.angle_gamma   90.00
#
_symmetry.space_group_name_H-M   'P 1'
#
loop_
_entity.id
_entity.type
_entity.pdbx_description
1 polymer ?
#
loop_
_entity_poly.entity_id
_entity_poly.type
_entity_poly.pdbx_seq_one_letter_code
_entity_poly.pdbx_strand_id
1 'polypeptide(L)'
;MELVLSGDREFVDAARATALLASYPHFSSFTRISLRNKSYSLEAAQVFATFLKTIPAGLVVADLADMIAGRPEDEALLVLEHVCQSLSSHAFVEVDLSDN
;
A
#
# COMPACT_ATOMS: atom_id res chain seq x y z
N MET A 1 11.22 11.58 -2.60
CA MET A 1 10.20 11.24 -3.61
C MET A 1 9.10 10.48 -2.91
N GLU A 2 7.86 10.59 -3.40
CA GLU A 2 6.70 9.96 -2.77
C GLU A 2 5.98 9.05 -3.75
N LEU A 3 5.44 7.95 -3.24
CA LEU A 3 4.48 7.12 -3.95
C LEU A 3 3.10 7.48 -3.39
N VAL A 4 2.31 8.21 -4.17
CA VAL A 4 0.96 8.62 -3.77
C VAL A 4 0.00 8.19 -4.87
N LEU A 5 -0.96 7.35 -4.49
CA LEU A 5 -2.02 6.91 -5.41
C LEU A 5 -3.13 7.96 -5.44
N SER A 6 -3.14 8.79 -6.47
CA SER A 6 -4.18 9.80 -6.70
C SER A 6 -5.49 9.19 -7.18
N GLY A 7 -6.60 9.86 -6.89
CA GLY A 7 -7.95 9.51 -7.38
C GLY A 7 -8.94 9.23 -6.27
N ASP A 8 -10.22 9.13 -6.65
CA ASP A 8 -11.34 8.89 -5.75
C ASP A 8 -11.32 7.46 -5.18
N ARG A 9 -12.25 7.18 -4.25
CA ARG A 9 -12.43 5.85 -3.68
C ARG A 9 -12.76 4.85 -4.80
N GLU A 10 -11.90 3.85 -4.96
CA GLU A 10 -12.08 2.77 -5.92
C GLU A 10 -11.76 1.41 -5.29
N PHE A 11 -12.41 0.37 -5.81
CA PHE A 11 -11.99 -1.00 -5.55
C PHE A 11 -10.73 -1.30 -6.38
N VAL A 12 -9.72 -1.87 -5.76
CA VAL A 12 -8.44 -2.19 -6.41
C VAL A 12 -8.25 -3.70 -6.37
N ASP A 13 -8.30 -4.30 -7.55
CA ASP A 13 -7.88 -5.68 -7.80
C ASP A 13 -6.41 -5.75 -8.26
N ALA A 14 -5.90 -6.95 -8.54
CA ALA A 14 -4.53 -7.16 -9.00
C ALA A 14 -4.19 -6.43 -10.31
N ALA A 15 -5.14 -6.35 -11.25
CA ALA A 15 -4.92 -5.70 -12.53
C ALA A 15 -4.80 -4.18 -12.34
N ARG A 16 -5.69 -3.61 -11.53
CA ARG A 16 -5.68 -2.19 -11.19
C ARG A 16 -4.44 -1.82 -10.37
N ALA A 17 -4.04 -2.67 -9.41
CA ALA A 17 -2.81 -2.50 -8.64
C ALA A 17 -1.57 -2.42 -9.55
N THR A 18 -1.48 -3.33 -10.52
CA THR A 18 -0.39 -3.33 -11.52
C THR A 18 -0.39 -2.05 -12.36
N ALA A 19 -1.56 -1.60 -12.79
CA ALA A 19 -1.69 -0.35 -13.56
C ALA A 19 -1.29 0.89 -12.75
N LEU A 20 -1.65 0.95 -11.46
CA LEU A 20 -1.26 2.03 -10.56
C LEU A 20 0.25 2.08 -10.33
N LEU A 21 0.90 0.91 -10.24
CA LEU A 21 2.34 0.80 -10.03
C LEU A 21 3.16 0.99 -11.31
N ALA A 22 2.56 0.90 -12.50
CA ALA A 22 3.28 1.02 -13.78
C ALA A 22 4.04 2.35 -13.95
N SER A 23 3.61 3.41 -13.26
CA SER A 23 4.30 4.71 -13.27
C SER A 23 5.51 4.78 -12.32
N TYR A 24 5.75 3.75 -11.51
CA TYR A 24 6.81 3.72 -10.50
C TYR A 24 7.86 2.66 -10.83
N PRO A 25 9.14 3.06 -11.03
CA PRO A 25 10.22 2.11 -11.19
C PRO A 25 10.45 1.27 -9.92
N HIS A 26 10.77 -0.02 -10.07
CA HIS A 26 11.05 -0.93 -8.95
C HIS A 26 12.24 -0.54 -8.05
N PHE A 27 13.12 0.37 -8.51
CA PHE A 27 14.33 0.80 -7.80
C PHE A 27 14.27 2.25 -7.32
N SER A 28 13.09 2.85 -7.32
CA SER A 28 12.90 4.19 -6.82
C SER A 28 12.97 4.21 -5.29
N SER A 29 13.77 5.12 -4.75
CA SER A 29 13.81 5.42 -3.32
C SER A 29 12.71 6.42 -2.97
N PHE A 30 11.93 6.07 -1.95
CA PHE A 30 10.81 6.87 -1.45
C PHE A 30 11.02 7.17 0.02
N THR A 31 10.50 8.32 0.46
CA THR A 31 10.47 8.70 1.88
C THR A 31 9.06 8.57 2.47
N ARG A 32 8.03 8.65 1.62
CA ARG A 32 6.61 8.50 1.96
C ARG A 32 5.91 7.61 0.94
N ILE A 33 5.01 6.77 1.43
CA ILE A 33 3.99 6.10 0.62
C ILE A 33 2.59 6.48 1.11
N SER A 34 1.63 6.53 0.20
CA SER A 34 0.20 6.67 0.50
C SER A 34 -0.61 5.72 -0.37
N LEU A 35 -1.23 4.74 0.28
CA LEU A 35 -2.17 3.76 -0.29
C LEU A 35 -3.61 4.06 0.16
N ARG A 36 -3.86 5.27 0.63
CA ARG A 36 -5.12 5.65 1.29
C ARG A 36 -6.34 5.61 0.39
N ASN A 37 -7.53 5.59 1.01
CA ASN A 37 -8.82 5.87 0.38
C ASN A 37 -9.07 4.97 -0.85
N LYS A 38 -8.92 3.67 -0.65
CA LYS A 38 -9.07 2.61 -1.64
C LYS A 38 -9.66 1.39 -0.94
N SER A 39 -10.23 0.45 -1.69
CA SER A 39 -10.70 -0.82 -1.13
C SER A 39 -9.92 -1.94 -1.82
N TYR A 40 -8.81 -2.36 -1.22
CA TYR A 40 -7.94 -3.37 -1.84
C TYR A 40 -8.50 -4.78 -1.66
N SER A 41 -8.40 -5.59 -2.71
CA SER A 41 -8.52 -7.05 -2.61
C SER A 41 -7.24 -7.67 -2.07
N LEU A 42 -7.32 -8.92 -1.63
CA LEU A 42 -6.14 -9.71 -1.24
C LEU A 42 -5.10 -9.81 -2.36
N GLU A 43 -5.53 -10.03 -3.60
CA GLU A 43 -4.63 -10.15 -4.75
C GLU A 43 -3.94 -8.82 -5.07
N ALA A 44 -4.65 -7.69 -4.90
CA ALA A 44 -4.03 -6.38 -5.02
C ALA A 44 -2.95 -6.15 -3.95
N ALA A 45 -3.24 -6.54 -2.70
CA ALA A 45 -2.28 -6.43 -1.60
C ALA A 45 -1.00 -7.23 -1.87
N GLN A 46 -1.11 -8.41 -2.49
CA GLN A 46 0.04 -9.23 -2.88
C GLN A 46 0.90 -8.57 -3.97
N VAL A 47 0.26 -7.90 -4.95
CA VAL A 47 0.96 -7.11 -5.98
C VAL A 47 1.72 -5.94 -5.33
N PHE A 48 1.04 -5.18 -4.47
CA PHE A 48 1.69 -4.08 -3.73
C PHE A 48 2.81 -4.58 -2.84
N ALA A 49 2.61 -5.65 -2.06
CA ALA A 49 3.62 -6.20 -1.18
C ALA A 49 4.88 -6.64 -1.95
N THR A 50 4.72 -7.18 -3.15
CA THR A 50 5.84 -7.56 -4.02
C THR A 50 6.64 -6.32 -4.45
N PHE A 51 5.96 -5.26 -4.86
CA PHE A 51 6.59 -3.98 -5.22
C PHE A 51 7.24 -3.29 -4.02
N LEU A 52 6.56 -3.21 -2.88
CA LEU A 52 7.04 -2.52 -1.68
C LEU A 52 8.33 -3.14 -1.14
N LYS A 53 8.47 -4.48 -1.23
CA LYS A 53 9.71 -5.18 -0.87
C LYS A 53 10.92 -4.80 -1.75
N THR A 54 10.73 -4.24 -2.93
CA THR A 54 11.83 -3.78 -3.78
C THR A 54 12.30 -2.37 -3.42
N ILE A 55 11.54 -1.63 -2.60
CA ILE A 55 11.89 -0.27 -2.18
C ILE A 55 13.10 -0.34 -1.22
N PRO A 56 14.20 0.37 -1.51
CA PRO A 56 15.33 0.47 -0.58
C PRO A 56 14.93 1.08 0.76
N ALA A 57 15.67 0.76 1.83
CA ALA A 57 15.44 1.38 3.14
C ALA A 57 15.44 2.92 3.05
N GLY A 58 14.53 3.59 3.76
CA GLY A 58 14.38 5.05 3.70
C GLY A 58 12.95 5.56 3.83
N LEU A 59 11.94 4.68 3.79
CA LEU A 59 10.57 5.06 4.14
C LEU A 59 10.50 5.47 5.62
N VAL A 60 9.91 6.64 5.85
CA VAL A 60 9.67 7.20 7.19
C VAL A 60 8.19 7.50 7.44
N VAL A 61 7.37 7.56 6.38
CA VAL A 61 5.92 7.73 6.50
C VAL A 61 5.17 6.70 5.66
N ALA A 62 4.20 6.02 6.26
CA ALA A 62 3.23 5.17 5.57
C ALA A 62 1.80 5.63 5.88
N ASP A 63 1.09 6.07 4.86
CA ASP A 63 -0.31 6.49 4.94
C ASP A 63 -1.21 5.40 4.33
N LEU A 64 -1.84 4.63 5.22
CA LEU A 64 -2.64 3.44 4.92
C LEU A 64 -4.10 3.62 5.36
N ALA A 65 -4.55 4.87 5.55
CA ALA A 65 -5.89 5.17 6.04
C ALA A 65 -6.99 4.78 5.03
N ASP A 66 -8.10 4.23 5.52
CA ASP A 66 -9.28 3.87 4.71
C ASP A 66 -8.91 2.98 3.49
N MET A 67 -7.98 2.03 3.67
CA MET A 67 -7.48 1.15 2.59
C MET A 67 -8.23 -0.19 2.48
N ILE A 68 -8.88 -0.61 3.57
CA ILE A 68 -9.67 -1.85 3.64
C ILE A 68 -11.15 -1.61 3.96
N ALA A 69 -11.61 -0.36 3.96
CA ALA A 69 -12.97 -0.06 4.34
C ALA A 69 -14.00 -0.73 3.42
N GLY A 70 -14.99 -1.37 4.05
CA GLY A 70 -16.04 -2.14 3.38
C GLY A 70 -15.61 -3.52 2.88
N ARG A 71 -14.38 -3.98 3.17
CA ARG A 71 -13.96 -5.36 2.94
C ARG A 71 -14.47 -6.29 4.05
N PRO A 72 -14.73 -7.57 3.77
CA PRO A 72 -14.93 -8.58 4.81
C PRO A 72 -13.71 -8.65 5.74
N GLU A 73 -13.94 -8.70 7.06
CA GLU A 73 -12.88 -8.61 8.09
C GLU A 73 -11.74 -9.61 7.86
N ASP A 74 -12.06 -10.88 7.60
CA ASP A 74 -11.06 -11.93 7.35
C ASP A 74 -10.13 -11.58 6.18
N GLU A 75 -10.67 -11.01 5.10
CA GLU A 75 -9.87 -10.58 3.95
C GLU A 75 -9.12 -9.28 4.24
N ALA A 76 -9.77 -8.35 4.94
CA ALA A 76 -9.22 -7.07 5.32
C ALA A 76 -7.94 -7.21 6.18
N LEU A 77 -7.96 -8.14 7.13
CA LEU A 77 -6.80 -8.50 7.95
C LEU A 77 -5.64 -9.04 7.11
N LEU A 78 -5.92 -9.92 6.14
CA LEU A 78 -4.90 -10.46 5.23
C LEU A 78 -4.29 -9.38 4.33
N VAL A 79 -5.12 -8.44 3.85
CA VAL A 79 -4.65 -7.28 3.08
C VAL A 79 -3.68 -6.43 3.90
N LEU A 80 -4.08 -6.05 5.12
CA LEU A 80 -3.22 -5.28 6.02
C LEU A 80 -1.94 -6.04 6.36
N GLU A 81 -2.03 -7.34 6.66
CA GLU A 81 -0.87 -8.17 6.98
C GLU A 81 0.16 -8.17 5.85
N HIS A 82 -0.27 -8.43 4.60
CA HIS A 82 0.63 -8.44 3.44
C HIS A 82 1.35 -7.10 3.24
N VAL A 83 0.60 -6.00 3.36
CA VAL A 83 1.15 -4.65 3.18
C VAL A 83 2.11 -4.31 4.33
N CYS A 84 1.71 -4.49 5.58
CA CYS A 84 2.56 -4.21 6.74
C CYS A 84 3.84 -5.07 6.76
N GLN A 85 3.74 -6.36 6.44
CA GLN A 85 4.92 -7.24 6.36
C GLN A 85 5.90 -6.78 5.29
N SER A 86 5.41 -6.29 4.15
CA SER A 86 6.27 -5.77 3.07
C SER A 86 7.05 -4.51 3.46
N LEU A 87 6.58 -3.79 4.49
CA LEU A 87 7.17 -2.54 4.96
C LEU A 87 8.06 -2.71 6.21
N SER A 88 8.14 -3.93 6.76
CA SER A 88 8.80 -4.22 8.05
C SER A 88 10.30 -3.93 8.11
N SER A 89 10.97 -3.73 6.97
CA SER A 89 12.40 -3.39 6.88
C SER A 89 12.70 -1.90 7.08
N HIS A 90 11.66 -1.06 7.18
CA HIS A 90 11.79 0.40 7.28
C HIS A 90 11.60 0.91 8.72
N ALA A 91 12.22 2.06 9.02
CA ALA A 91 12.09 2.72 10.32
C ALA A 91 11.11 3.89 10.20
N PHE A 92 9.82 3.61 10.43
CA PHE A 92 8.77 4.62 10.33
C PHE A 92 8.77 5.59 11.51
N VAL A 93 8.55 6.87 11.19
CA VAL A 93 8.23 7.93 12.14
C VAL A 93 6.71 8.08 12.27
N GLU A 94 5.99 7.84 11.17
CA GLU A 94 4.53 7.96 11.11
C GLU A 94 3.94 6.77 10.32
N VAL A 95 2.92 6.15 10.89
CA VAL A 95 2.07 5.17 10.21
C VAL A 95 0.63 5.55 10.50
N ASP A 96 -0.11 5.96 9.47
CA ASP A 96 -1.53 6.25 9.59
C ASP A 96 -2.35 5.01 9.19
N LEU A 97 -3.14 4.51 10.13
CA LEU A 97 -4.02 3.36 9.97
C LEU A 97 -5.50 3.73 10.18
N SER A 98 -5.85 5.02 10.21
CA SER A 98 -7.22 5.45 10.53
C SER A 98 -8.26 4.85 9.57
N ASP A 99 -9.48 4.66 10.07
CA ASP A 99 -10.66 4.29 9.27
C ASP A 99 -10.54 2.97 8.48
N ASN A 100 -9.70 2.05 8.96
CA ASN A 100 -9.57 0.68 8.46
C ASN A 100 -10.53 -0.30 9.17
#